data_AF-A0A816GN64-F1
#
_entry.id   AF-A0A816GN64-F1
#
_cell.length_a   1.000
_cell.length_b   1.000
_cell.length_c   1.000
_cell.angle_alpha   90.00
_cell.angle_beta   90.00
_cell.angle_gamma   90.00
#
_symmetry.space_group_name_H-M   'P 1'
#
loop_
_entity.id
_entity.type
_entity.pdbx_description
1 polymer ?
#
loop_
_entity_poly.entity_id
_entity_poly.type
_entity_poly.pdbx_seq_one_letter_code
_entity_poly.pdbx_strand_id
1 'polypeptide(L)'
;HLQQLLDNEEMIRLDHGLTQSDLKPTDRQNFRSCVRITSCDVLNLIALDDNSSGTYMYLKLIKLIITSYIEPTTSIEELIEEAQAV
;
A
#
# COMPACT_ATOMS: atom_id res chain seq x y z
N HIS A 1 7.92 -0.38 -9.61
CA HIS A 1 6.47 -0.22 -9.42
C HIS A 1 6.13 1.05 -8.65
N LEU A 2 6.37 1.18 -7.33
CA LEU A 2 6.02 2.41 -6.60
C LEU A 2 6.71 3.69 -7.13
N GLN A 3 8.00 3.60 -7.52
CA GLN A 3 8.69 4.73 -8.15
C GLN A 3 8.06 5.10 -9.50
N GLN A 4 7.57 4.12 -10.26
CA GLN A 4 6.89 4.38 -11.53
C GLN A 4 5.57 5.12 -11.31
N LEU A 5 4.86 4.87 -10.20
CA LEU A 5 3.68 5.68 -9.84
C LEU A 5 4.05 7.15 -9.60
N LEU A 6 5.19 7.42 -8.95
CA LEU A 6 5.65 8.79 -8.70
C LEU A 6 6.15 9.51 -9.95
N ASP A 7 6.69 8.76 -10.90
CA ASP A 7 7.32 9.30 -12.11
C ASP A 7 6.35 9.35 -13.30
N ASN A 8 5.16 8.76 -13.18
CA ASN A 8 4.15 8.75 -14.24
C ASN A 8 3.30 10.03 -14.20
N GLU A 9 3.43 10.88 -15.23
CA GLU A 9 2.68 12.13 -15.36
C GLU A 9 1.16 11.94 -15.51
N GLU A 10 0.71 10.77 -15.98
CA GLU A 10 -0.72 10.45 -16.10
C GLU A 10 -1.36 10.03 -14.77
N MET A 11 -0.57 9.60 -13.79
CA MET A 11 -1.02 9.26 -12.44
C MET A 11 -0.67 10.39 -11.49
N ILE A 12 -1.62 11.27 -11.25
CA ILE A 12 -1.36 12.52 -10.54
C ILE A 12 -1.21 12.21 -9.05
N ARG A 13 -0.35 12.94 -8.35
CA ARG A 13 -0.14 12.80 -6.89
C ARG A 13 -1.42 12.79 -6.06
N LEU A 14 -2.50 13.42 -6.54
CA LEU A 14 -3.81 13.42 -5.89
C LEU A 14 -4.44 12.03 -5.86
N ASP A 15 -4.13 11.16 -6.82
CA ASP A 15 -4.73 9.83 -6.96
C ASP A 15 -4.12 8.80 -6.01
N HIS A 16 -2.90 9.03 -5.52
CA HIS A 16 -2.19 8.05 -4.69
C HIS A 16 -1.57 8.63 -3.40
N GLY A 17 -1.45 9.96 -3.27
CA GLY A 17 -0.98 10.64 -2.07
C GLY A 17 0.49 10.45 -1.69
N LEU A 18 1.26 9.72 -2.51
CA LEU A 18 2.68 9.43 -2.27
C LEU A 18 3.60 10.60 -2.65
N THR A 19 4.76 10.63 -2.01
CA THR A 19 5.85 11.58 -2.23
C THR A 19 7.17 10.84 -2.39
N GLN A 20 8.17 11.49 -2.98
CA GLN A 20 9.53 10.93 -3.09
C GLN A 20 10.13 10.57 -1.71
N SER A 21 9.76 11.31 -0.65
CA SER A 21 10.19 10.98 0.72
C SER A 21 9.59 9.69 1.26
N ASP A 22 8.42 9.26 0.78
CA ASP A 22 7.81 8.00 1.22
C ASP A 22 8.65 6.79 0.82
N LEU A 23 9.31 6.86 -0.34
CA LEU A 23 10.16 5.77 -0.85
C LEU A 23 11.61 5.88 -0.41
N LYS A 24 11.96 6.80 0.50
CA LYS A 24 13.35 7.02 0.90
C LYS A 24 13.82 5.90 1.85
N PRO A 25 14.71 5.00 1.43
CA PRO A 25 15.08 3.81 2.21
C PRO A 25 15.92 4.12 3.45
N THR A 26 16.44 5.34 3.57
CA THR A 26 17.16 5.81 4.75
C THR A 26 16.22 6.19 5.89
N ASP A 27 14.92 6.37 5.62
CA ASP A 27 13.90 6.71 6.61
C ASP A 27 13.25 5.44 7.21
N ARG A 28 14.10 4.62 7.86
CA ARG A 28 13.77 3.25 8.29
C ARG A 28 12.70 3.15 9.40
N GLN A 29 12.31 4.26 9.99
CA GLN A 29 11.32 4.31 11.08
C GLN A 29 10.06 5.09 10.71
N ASN A 30 9.85 5.38 9.42
CA ASN A 30 8.69 6.14 9.00
C ASN A 30 7.46 5.26 8.81
N PHE A 31 6.81 4.96 9.92
CA PHE A 31 5.54 4.24 9.94
C PHE A 31 4.47 4.92 9.06
N ARG A 32 4.42 6.26 9.04
CA ARG A 32 3.46 7.00 8.22
C ARG A 32 3.67 6.76 6.73
N SER A 33 4.91 6.66 6.28
CA SER A 33 5.23 6.29 4.90
C SER A 33 4.75 4.88 4.60
N CYS A 34 4.96 3.92 5.50
CA CYS A 34 4.44 2.56 5.33
C CYS A 34 2.92 2.55 5.18
N VAL A 35 2.18 3.26 6.05
CA VAL A 35 0.71 3.38 5.98
C VAL A 35 0.27 3.97 4.64
N ARG A 36 0.94 5.02 4.15
CA ARG A 36 0.62 5.65 2.86
C ARG A 36 0.92 4.73 1.67
N ILE A 37 2.06 4.05 1.68
CA ILE A 37 2.46 3.10 0.62
C ILE A 37 1.47 1.94 0.52
N THR A 38 0.88 1.54 1.64
CA THR A 38 -0.14 0.47 1.68
C THR A 38 -1.58 1.00 1.64
N SER A 39 -1.81 2.24 1.21
CA SER A 39 -3.16 2.78 1.10
C SER A 39 -3.96 2.02 0.04
N CYS A 40 -5.30 2.03 0.15
CA CYS A 40 -6.17 1.44 -0.86
C CYS A 40 -5.91 2.03 -2.24
N ASP A 41 -5.69 3.34 -2.32
CA ASP A 41 -5.48 4.04 -3.59
C ASP A 41 -4.21 3.55 -4.30
N VAL A 42 -3.11 3.40 -3.55
CA VAL A 42 -1.86 2.84 -4.10
C VAL A 42 -2.05 1.39 -4.53
N LEU A 43 -2.71 0.58 -3.71
CA LEU A 43 -2.97 -0.83 -4.03
C LEU A 43 -3.82 -0.98 -5.31
N ASN A 44 -4.87 -0.17 -5.45
CA ASN A 44 -5.75 -0.18 -6.61
C ASN A 44 -4.99 0.20 -7.88
N LEU A 45 -4.13 1.23 -7.82
CA LEU A 45 -3.32 1.65 -8.97
C LEU A 45 -2.26 0.62 -9.35
N ILE A 46 -1.61 -0.01 -8.37
CA ILE A 46 -0.69 -1.12 -8.63
C ILE A 46 -1.46 -2.27 -9.31
N ALA A 47 -2.64 -2.63 -8.82
CA ALA A 47 -3.43 -3.72 -9.39
C ALA A 47 -3.84 -3.54 -10.86
N LEU A 48 -3.73 -2.33 -11.43
CA LEU A 48 -3.98 -2.08 -12.86
C LEU A 48 -2.84 -2.59 -13.78
N ASP A 49 -1.64 -2.81 -13.26
CA ASP A 49 -0.51 -3.35 -14.01
C ASP A 49 -0.32 -4.85 -13.72
N ASP A 50 -0.55 -5.69 -14.72
CA ASP A 50 -0.41 -7.15 -14.65
C ASP A 50 1.00 -7.60 -14.20
N ASN A 51 2.04 -6.80 -14.50
CA ASN A 51 3.42 -7.11 -14.10
C ASN A 51 3.71 -6.82 -12.62
N SER A 52 2.78 -6.16 -11.94
CA SER A 52 2.97 -5.71 -10.57
C SER A 52 2.30 -6.60 -9.52
N SER A 53 1.65 -7.69 -9.93
CA SER A 53 0.90 -8.62 -9.06
C SER A 53 1.68 -9.07 -7.80
N GLY A 54 2.98 -9.36 -7.94
CA GLY A 54 3.83 -9.70 -6.78
C GLY A 54 4.04 -8.53 -5.81
N THR A 55 4.15 -7.31 -6.33
CA THR A 55 4.23 -6.09 -5.49
C THR A 55 2.89 -5.79 -4.83
N TYR A 56 1.78 -5.95 -5.55
CA TYR A 56 0.44 -5.83 -4.98
C TYR A 56 0.26 -6.77 -3.78
N MET A 57 0.56 -8.06 -3.95
CA MET A 57 0.45 -9.05 -2.87
C MET A 57 1.33 -8.71 -1.67
N TYR A 58 2.58 -8.30 -1.93
CA TYR A 58 3.49 -7.88 -0.87
C TYR A 58 2.92 -6.69 -0.08
N LEU A 59 2.47 -5.63 -0.76
CA LEU A 59 1.92 -4.45 -0.11
C LEU A 59 0.60 -4.76 0.64
N LYS A 60 -0.25 -5.65 0.10
CA LYS A 60 -1.47 -6.10 0.77
C LYS A 60 -1.17 -6.84 2.07
N LEU A 61 -0.15 -7.71 2.08
CA LEU A 61 0.31 -8.37 3.31
C LEU A 61 0.82 -7.37 4.36
N ILE A 62 1.63 -6.39 3.93
CA ILE A 62 2.11 -5.34 4.85
C ILE A 62 0.93 -4.53 5.40
N LYS A 63 -0.08 -4.22 4.58
CA LYS A 63 -1.30 -3.53 5.03
C LYS A 63 -1.99 -4.31 6.15
N LEU A 64 -2.22 -5.61 5.97
CA LEU A 64 -2.89 -6.47 6.95
C LEU A 64 -2.09 -6.54 8.27
N ILE A 65 -0.76 -6.62 8.18
CA ILE A 65 0.12 -6.54 9.35
C ILE A 65 -0.06 -5.18 10.03
N ILE A 66 -0.02 -4.07 9.29
CA ILE A 66 -0.21 -2.74 9.87
C ILE A 66 -1.58 -2.63 10.56
N THR A 67 -2.66 -3.04 9.90
CA THR A 67 -4.02 -2.99 10.45
C THR A 67 -4.13 -3.81 11.73
N SER A 68 -3.68 -5.06 11.72
CA SER A 68 -3.73 -5.94 12.90
C SER A 68 -2.94 -5.41 14.11
N TYR A 69 -1.92 -4.58 13.90
CA TYR A 69 -1.17 -3.95 14.98
C TYR A 69 -1.76 -2.61 15.46
N ILE A 70 -2.46 -1.87 14.58
CA ILE A 70 -3.09 -0.59 14.94
C ILE A 70 -4.43 -0.82 15.64
N GLU A 71 -5.23 -1.76 15.15
CA GLU A 71 -6.57 -2.01 15.67
C GLU A 71 -6.53 -3.13 16.71
N PRO A 72 -6.74 -2.82 18.01
CA PRO A 72 -6.68 -3.83 19.07
C PRO A 72 -7.84 -4.84 19.02
N THR A 73 -8.80 -4.66 18.10
CA THR A 73 -10.07 -5.39 18.07
C THR A 73 -10.40 -6.03 16.72
N THR A 74 -9.55 -5.91 15.68
CA THR A 74 -9.85 -6.59 14.41
C THR A 74 -9.81 -8.08 14.64
N SER A 75 -10.95 -8.75 14.47
CA SER A 75 -10.99 -10.20 14.60
C SER A 75 -10.27 -10.82 13.39
N ILE A 76 -9.71 -12.02 13.56
CA ILE A 76 -9.04 -12.73 12.44
C ILE A 76 -10.04 -12.94 11.28
N GLU A 77 -11.33 -13.11 11.59
CA GLU A 77 -12.39 -13.24 10.60
C GLU A 77 -12.55 -11.99 9.72
N GLU A 78 -12.48 -10.79 10.30
CA GLU A 78 -12.58 -9.52 9.55
C GLU A 78 -11.39 -9.33 8.59
N LEU A 79 -10.18 -9.72 9.00
CA LEU A 79 -8.99 -9.69 8.15
C LEU A 79 -9.08 -10.68 6.97
N ILE A 80 -9.75 -11.83 7.19
CA ILE A 80 -9.97 -12.83 6.13
C ILE A 80 -11.03 -12.34 5.14
N GLU A 81 -12.11 -11.72 5.61
CA GLU A 81 -13.13 -11.12 4.74
C GLU A 81 -12.55 -10.01 3.85
N GLU A 82 -11.74 -9.09 4.38
CA GLU A 82 -11.04 -8.08 3.56
C GLU A 82 -10.03 -8.68 2.58
N ALA A 83 -9.41 -9.81 2.93
CA ALA A 83 -8.52 -10.52 2.02
C ALA A 83 -9.28 -11.17 0.85
N GLN A 84 -10.52 -11.61 1.10
CA GLN A 84 -11.40 -12.33 0.17
C GLN A 84 -12.37 -11.45 -0.62
N ALA A 85 -12.64 -10.23 -0.17
CA ALA A 85 -13.41 -9.23 -0.90
C ALA A 85 -12.62 -8.78 -2.15
N VAL A 86 -12.84 -9.54 -3.22
CA VAL A 86 -12.36 -9.37 -4.60
C VAL A 86 -13.59 -9.19 -5.48
#